data_AF-A0A5J5CZQ9-F1
#
_entry.id   AF-A0A5J5CZQ9-F1
#
_cell.length_a   1.000
_cell.length_b   1.000
_cell.length_c   1.000
_cell.angle_alpha   90.00
_cell.angle_beta   90.00
_cell.angle_gamma   90.00
#
_symmetry.space_group_name_H-M   'P 1'
#
loop_
_entity.id
_entity.type
_entity.pdbx_description
1 polymer ?
#
loop_
_entity_poly.entity_id
_entity_poly.type
_entity_poly.pdbx_seq_one_letter_code
_entity_poly.pdbx_strand_id
1 'polypeptide(L)'
;MTFEAGRNRITQSNFAVGFKTDEFQLHTNVNDGTEFGGSIYQKVNDQLETAVNLAWTAGNSNTRFGIAAKYQIDPDASFSAKVNNSSLVGLGYTQTLKPGIKLTLSALLDGKNINAGGHKLGLGLEFQA
;
A
#
# COMPACT_ATOMS: atom_id res chain seq x y z
N MET A 1 -17.41 4.08 -13.32
CA MET A 1 -18.60 4.96 -13.40
C MET A 1 -19.69 4.32 -12.58
N THR A 2 -20.33 5.10 -11.70
CA THR A 2 -21.41 4.61 -10.84
C THR A 2 -22.65 5.47 -11.08
N PHE A 3 -23.77 4.82 -11.38
CA PHE A 3 -25.07 5.46 -11.59
C PHE A 3 -26.02 5.07 -10.46
N GLU A 4 -26.58 6.07 -9.78
CA GLU A 4 -27.56 5.85 -8.72
C GLU A 4 -28.97 6.01 -9.28
N ALA A 5 -29.65 4.88 -9.49
CA ALA A 5 -31.02 4.85 -10.03
C ALA A 5 -32.02 5.65 -9.18
N GLY A 6 -31.89 5.60 -7.84
CA GLY A 6 -32.75 6.36 -6.92
C GLY A 6 -32.58 7.88 -7.01
N ARG A 7 -31.49 8.38 -7.60
CA ARG A 7 -31.23 9.81 -7.81
C ARG A 7 -31.19 10.21 -9.29
N ASN A 8 -31.39 9.24 -10.19
CA ASN A 8 -31.30 9.38 -11.64
C ASN A 8 -30.05 10.17 -12.11
N ARG A 9 -28.89 9.94 -11.47
CA ARG A 9 -27.66 10.70 -11.71
C ARG A 9 -26.42 9.81 -11.60
N ILE A 10 -25.40 10.11 -12.40
CA ILE A 10 -24.04 9.58 -12.22
C ILE A 10 -23.43 10.21 -10.98
N THR A 11 -23.02 9.40 -10.01
CA THR A 11 -22.44 9.88 -8.75
C THR A 11 -20.94 9.72 -8.67
N GLN A 12 -20.35 8.86 -9.50
CA GLN A 12 -18.90 8.66 -9.55
C GLN A 12 -18.42 8.42 -10.99
N SER A 13 -17.31 9.05 -11.36
CA SER A 13 -16.60 8.87 -12.61
C SER A 13 -15.10 8.82 -12.34
N ASN A 14 -14.50 7.65 -12.54
CA ASN A 14 -13.08 7.43 -12.32
C ASN A 14 -12.43 7.13 -13.67
N PHE A 15 -11.30 7.77 -13.93
CA PHE A 15 -10.45 7.52 -15.09
C PHE A 15 -9.11 7.01 -14.60
N ALA A 16 -8.55 6.01 -15.27
CA ALA A 16 -7.23 5.50 -14.97
C ALA A 16 -6.47 5.22 -16.25
N VAL A 17 -5.19 5.56 -16.25
CA VAL A 17 -4.24 5.26 -17.30
C VAL A 17 -3.03 4.61 -16.65
N GLY A 18 -2.60 3.49 -17.19
CA GLY A 18 -1.45 2.76 -16.68
C GLY A 18 -0.64 2.13 -17.79
N PHE A 19 0.61 1.84 -17.46
CA PHE A 19 1.55 1.10 -18.28
C PHE A 19 2.06 -0.08 -17.46
N LYS A 20 2.08 -1.27 -18.04
CA LYS A 20 2.46 -2.49 -17.35
C LYS A 20 3.44 -3.30 -18.20
N THR A 21 4.54 -3.69 -17.58
CA THR A 21 5.45 -4.75 -18.01
C THR A 21 5.48 -5.83 -16.92
N ASP A 22 6.35 -6.84 -17.08
CA ASP A 22 6.53 -7.89 -16.06
C ASP A 22 7.17 -7.32 -14.78
N GLU A 23 8.17 -6.45 -14.94
CA GLU A 23 8.97 -5.91 -13.83
C GLU A 23 8.49 -4.54 -13.33
N PHE A 24 7.68 -3.82 -14.11
CA PHE A 24 7.33 -2.44 -13.83
C PHE A 24 5.86 -2.15 -14.14
N GLN A 25 5.19 -1.44 -13.23
CA GLN A 25 3.83 -0.96 -13.45
C GLN A 25 3.74 0.50 -13.03
N LEU A 26 3.33 1.34 -13.96
CA LEU A 26 2.91 2.70 -13.69
C LEU A 26 1.39 2.74 -13.75
N HIS A 27 0.75 3.30 -12.74
CA HIS A 27 -0.69 3.49 -12.70
C HIS A 27 -0.99 4.90 -12.27
N THR A 28 -1.90 5.57 -12.96
CA THR A 28 -2.37 6.91 -12.62
C THR A 28 -3.89 6.91 -12.72
N ASN A 29 -4.55 7.60 -11.80
CA ASN A 29 -6.00 7.71 -11.79
C ASN A 29 -6.47 9.09 -11.34
N VAL A 30 -7.67 9.43 -11.80
CA VAL A 30 -8.40 10.62 -11.40
C VAL A 30 -9.82 10.20 -11.06
N ASN A 31 -10.24 10.47 -9.83
CA ASN A 31 -11.59 10.21 -9.35
C ASN A 31 -12.36 11.53 -9.31
N ASP A 32 -13.49 11.56 -10.00
CA ASP A 32 -14.43 12.69 -10.02
C ASP A 32 -13.82 14.04 -10.40
N GLY A 33 -12.65 14.04 -11.05
CA GLY A 33 -11.88 15.24 -11.38
C GLY A 33 -11.26 15.96 -10.18
N THR A 34 -11.38 15.41 -8.97
CA THR A 34 -10.97 16.09 -7.73
C THR A 34 -9.87 15.34 -6.98
N GLU A 35 -9.84 14.01 -7.03
CA GLU A 35 -8.79 13.22 -6.39
C GLU A 35 -7.88 12.60 -7.46
N PHE A 36 -6.58 12.81 -7.29
CA PHE A 36 -5.56 12.34 -8.20
C PHE A 36 -4.69 11.33 -7.47
N GLY A 37 -4.43 10.21 -8.13
CA GLY A 37 -3.61 9.12 -7.61
C GLY A 37 -2.59 8.67 -8.66
N GLY A 38 -1.45 8.21 -8.17
CA GLY A 38 -0.39 7.65 -8.98
C GLY A 38 0.39 6.62 -8.18
N SER A 39 0.65 5.46 -8.76
CA SER A 39 1.51 4.45 -8.16
C SER A 39 2.52 3.92 -9.18
N ILE A 40 3.69 3.58 -8.66
CA ILE A 40 4.73 2.88 -9.37
C ILE A 40 4.97 1.59 -8.59
N TYR A 41 4.89 0.45 -9.26
CA TYR A 41 5.36 -0.83 -8.75
C TYR A 41 6.58 -1.26 -9.56
N GLN A 42 7.58 -1.77 -8.87
CA GLN A 42 8.80 -2.26 -9.48
C GLN A 42 9.25 -3.55 -8.79
N LYS A 43 9.27 -4.65 -9.54
CA LYS A 43 9.99 -5.86 -9.19
C LYS A 43 11.46 -5.64 -9.51
N VAL A 44 12.28 -5.42 -8.48
CA VAL A 44 13.71 -5.13 -8.63
C VAL A 44 14.50 -6.41 -8.92
N ASN A 45 14.09 -7.51 -8.29
CA ASN A 45 14.56 -8.86 -8.56
C ASN A 45 13.52 -9.87 -8.02
N ASP A 46 13.82 -11.17 -8.04
CA ASP A 46 12.90 -12.21 -7.55
C ASP A 46 12.63 -12.16 -6.04
N GLN A 47 13.46 -11.45 -5.27
CA GLN A 47 13.33 -11.33 -3.82
C GLN A 47 12.86 -9.94 -3.37
N LEU A 48 12.98 -8.90 -4.20
CA LEU A 48 12.73 -7.53 -3.81
C LEU A 48 11.72 -6.87 -4.76
N GLU A 49 10.61 -6.45 -4.16
CA GLU A 49 9.60 -5.62 -4.80
C GLU A 49 9.52 -4.28 -4.08
N THR A 50 9.38 -3.20 -4.84
CA THR A 50 9.19 -1.87 -4.29
C THR A 50 7.98 -1.22 -4.92
N ALA A 51 7.36 -0.31 -4.17
CA ALA A 51 6.23 0.46 -4.66
C ALA A 51 6.29 1.88 -4.11
N VAL A 52 5.90 2.82 -4.94
CA VAL A 52 5.66 4.21 -4.56
C VAL A 52 4.21 4.51 -4.84
N ASN A 53 3.55 5.20 -3.92
CA ASN A 53 2.20 5.71 -4.11
C ASN A 53 2.19 7.21 -3.83
N LEU A 54 1.42 7.95 -4.62
CA LEU A 54 1.30 9.39 -4.57
C LEU A 54 -0.17 9.73 -4.78
N ALA A 55 -0.70 10.61 -3.95
CA ALA A 55 -2.09 11.03 -4.01
C ALA A 55 -2.22 12.49 -3.59
N TRP A 56 -3.05 13.25 -4.30
CA TRP A 56 -3.38 14.62 -3.93
C TRP A 56 -4.82 14.94 -4.30
N THR A 57 -5.34 16.04 -3.75
CA THR A 57 -6.72 16.49 -3.97
C THR A 57 -6.67 17.90 -4.56
N ALA A 58 -7.40 18.14 -5.65
CA ALA A 58 -7.52 19.47 -6.23
C ALA A 58 -8.03 20.48 -5.20
N GLY A 59 -7.41 21.67 -5.18
CA GLY A 59 -7.71 22.70 -4.18
C GLY A 59 -7.06 22.50 -2.82
N ASN A 60 -6.29 21.42 -2.61
CA ASN A 60 -5.48 21.20 -1.42
C ASN A 60 -3.99 21.14 -1.80
N SER A 61 -3.14 21.90 -1.10
CA SER A 61 -1.69 21.89 -1.32
C SER A 61 -1.00 20.65 -0.73
N ASN A 62 -1.69 19.86 0.11
CA ASN A 62 -1.13 18.68 0.72
C ASN A 62 -1.07 17.51 -0.27
N THR A 63 0.14 17.06 -0.55
CA THR A 63 0.40 15.79 -1.23
C THR A 63 0.57 14.70 -0.19
N ARG A 64 0.02 13.51 -0.45
CA ARG A 64 0.30 12.30 0.32
C ARG A 64 1.17 11.41 -0.53
N PHE A 65 2.28 10.95 0.00
CA PHE A 65 3.09 9.95 -0.68
C PHE A 65 3.58 8.89 0.30
N GLY A 66 3.76 7.69 -0.20
CA GLY A 66 4.28 6.56 0.54
C GLY A 66 5.20 5.71 -0.32
N ILE A 67 6.22 5.15 0.32
CA ILE A 67 7.16 4.23 -0.28
C ILE A 67 7.03 2.93 0.50
N ALA A 68 6.93 1.82 -0.21
CA ALA A 68 6.87 0.49 0.35
C ALA A 68 7.89 -0.41 -0.33
N ALA A 69 8.40 -1.36 0.42
CA ALA A 69 9.24 -2.43 -0.08
C ALA A 69 8.83 -3.74 0.59
N LYS A 70 8.87 -4.81 -0.20
CA LYS A 70 8.70 -6.17 0.26
C LYS A 70 9.94 -6.95 -0.14
N TYR A 71 10.57 -7.56 0.85
CA TYR A 71 11.78 -8.35 0.68
C TYR A 71 11.52 -9.78 1.13
N GLN A 72 11.64 -10.72 0.21
CA GLN A 72 11.60 -12.15 0.49
C GLN A 72 12.99 -12.59 0.94
N ILE A 73 13.12 -12.89 2.22
CA ILE A 73 14.39 -13.30 2.82
C ILE A 73 14.72 -14.72 2.34
N ASP A 74 13.72 -15.60 2.39
CA ASP A 74 13.78 -16.99 1.95
C ASP A 74 12.37 -17.47 1.50
N PRO A 75 12.19 -18.71 1.03
CA PRO A 75 10.88 -19.21 0.60
C PRO A 75 9.78 -19.17 1.68
N ASP A 76 10.16 -19.20 2.95
CA ASP A 76 9.26 -19.28 4.10
C ASP A 76 9.11 -17.93 4.84
N ALA A 77 10.00 -16.97 4.62
CA ALA A 77 10.07 -15.70 5.34
C ALA A 77 10.07 -14.49 4.40
N SER A 78 9.26 -13.48 4.76
CA SER A 78 9.27 -12.19 4.08
C SER A 78 9.16 -11.03 5.05
N PHE A 79 9.85 -9.96 4.72
CA PHE A 79 9.83 -8.69 5.41
C PHE A 79 9.14 -7.63 4.53
N SER A 80 8.38 -6.75 5.13
CA SER A 80 7.71 -5.64 4.46
C SER A 80 7.93 -4.37 5.27
N ALA A 81 8.33 -3.30 4.60
CA ALA A 81 8.46 -1.99 5.19
C ALA A 81 7.70 -0.98 4.35
N LYS A 82 7.06 -0.01 5.01
CA LYS A 82 6.46 1.13 4.34
C LYS A 82 6.65 2.39 5.14
N VAL A 83 6.84 3.50 4.46
CA VAL A 83 6.94 4.83 5.06
C VAL A 83 6.04 5.78 4.31
N ASN A 84 5.51 6.80 4.97
CA ASN A 84 4.78 7.86 4.30
C ASN A 84 5.19 9.25 4.80
N ASN A 85 4.74 10.27 4.08
CA ASN A 85 5.06 11.66 4.39
C ASN A 85 4.31 12.23 5.60
N SER A 86 3.49 11.42 6.27
CA SER A 86 2.93 11.73 7.60
C SER A 86 3.83 11.20 8.73
N SER A 87 5.05 10.77 8.39
CA SER A 87 6.03 10.17 9.30
C SER A 87 5.58 8.83 9.89
N LEU A 88 4.65 8.12 9.25
CA LEU A 88 4.28 6.77 9.68
C LEU A 88 5.24 5.75 9.09
N VAL A 89 5.79 4.87 9.93
CA VAL A 89 6.66 3.77 9.55
C VAL A 89 5.96 2.45 9.87
N GLY A 90 5.60 1.71 8.83
CA GLY A 90 5.03 0.37 8.93
C GLY A 90 6.12 -0.68 8.73
N LEU A 91 6.16 -1.66 9.62
CA LEU A 91 7.03 -2.83 9.56
C LEU A 91 6.15 -4.08 9.61
N GLY A 92 6.53 -5.10 8.86
CA GLY A 92 5.84 -6.37 8.78
C GLY A 92 6.83 -7.50 8.58
N TYR A 93 6.68 -8.57 9.34
CA TYR A 93 7.45 -9.79 9.20
C TYR A 93 6.49 -10.96 9.10
N THR A 94 6.60 -11.75 8.03
CA THR A 94 5.78 -12.93 7.82
C THR A 94 6.68 -14.15 7.79
N GLN A 95 6.35 -15.16 8.58
CA GLN A 95 7.06 -16.43 8.65
C GLN A 95 6.08 -17.58 8.46
N THR A 96 6.42 -18.48 7.56
CA THR A 96 5.78 -19.79 7.45
C THR A 96 6.38 -20.68 8.53
N LEU A 97 5.57 -21.09 9.50
CA LEU A 97 6.00 -21.92 10.64
C LEU A 97 5.99 -23.40 10.28
N LYS A 98 4.99 -23.79 9.48
CA LYS A 98 4.81 -25.12 8.88
C LYS A 98 4.09 -24.95 7.54
N PRO A 99 4.16 -25.94 6.64
CA PRO A 99 3.29 -25.95 5.46
C PRO A 99 1.82 -25.75 5.89
N GLY A 100 1.17 -24.73 5.32
CA GLY A 100 -0.19 -24.34 5.67
C GLY A 100 -0.35 -23.44 6.91
N ILE A 101 0.72 -23.03 7.58
CA ILE A 101 0.65 -22.11 8.74
C ILE A 101 1.59 -20.92 8.53
N LYS A 102 1.03 -19.72 8.39
CA LYS A 102 1.80 -18.46 8.32
C LYS A 102 1.49 -17.58 9.52
N LEU A 103 2.54 -17.05 10.12
CA LEU A 103 2.50 -16.07 11.19
C LEU A 103 3.01 -14.73 10.65
N THR A 104 2.21 -13.69 10.79
CA THR A 104 2.58 -12.31 10.43
C THR A 104 2.60 -11.44 11.66
N LEU A 105 3.73 -10.81 11.94
CA LEU A 105 3.88 -9.76 12.93
C LEU A 105 3.95 -8.41 12.21
N SER A 106 3.25 -7.40 12.72
CA SER A 106 3.21 -6.08 12.12
C SER A 106 3.25 -4.98 13.18
N ALA A 107 3.91 -3.88 12.84
CA ALA A 107 3.98 -2.68 13.66
C ALA A 107 3.77 -1.45 12.79
N LEU A 108 3.02 -0.47 13.28
CA LEU A 108 2.90 0.86 12.69
C LEU A 108 3.34 1.88 13.72
N LEU A 109 4.51 2.44 13.49
CA LEU A 109 5.16 3.42 14.35
C LEU A 109 4.80 4.82 13.87
N ASP A 110 4.43 5.70 14.80
CA ASP A 110 4.25 7.12 14.53
C ASP A 110 5.60 7.82 14.76
N GLY A 111 6.25 8.20 13.66
CA GLY A 111 7.54 8.88 13.66
C GLY A 111 7.54 10.24 14.35
N LYS A 112 6.38 10.90 14.47
CA LYS A 112 6.27 12.17 15.22
C LYS A 112 6.24 11.95 16.72
N ASN A 113 5.79 10.78 17.16
CA ASN A 113 5.51 10.45 18.56
C ASN A 113 6.24 9.18 19.03
N ILE A 114 7.44 8.90 18.51
CA ILE A 114 8.20 7.67 18.84
C ILE A 114 8.39 7.50 20.34
N ASN A 115 8.65 8.59 21.06
CA ASN A 115 8.88 8.56 22.51
C ASN A 115 7.58 8.57 23.33
N ALA A 116 6.45 8.93 22.74
CA ALA A 116 5.17 9.13 23.43
C ALA A 116 4.18 7.98 23.20
N GLY A 117 4.48 7.04 22.30
CA GLY A 117 3.67 5.84 22.04
C GLY A 117 2.64 6.02 20.92
N GLY A 118 1.49 5.34 21.03
CA GLY A 118 0.45 5.33 19.99
C GLY A 118 0.75 4.39 18.81
N HIS A 119 1.73 3.51 18.97
CA HIS A 119 2.11 2.54 17.94
C HIS A 119 1.09 1.40 17.86
N LYS A 120 0.73 1.02 16.65
CA LYS A 120 -0.18 -0.13 16.44
C LYS A 120 0.66 -1.37 16.28
N LEU A 121 0.34 -2.41 17.04
CA LEU A 121 0.91 -3.74 16.88
C LEU A 121 -0.19 -4.68 16.39
N GLY A 122 0.15 -5.57 15.46
CA GLY A 122 -0.77 -6.54 14.88
C GLY A 122 -0.12 -7.90 14.74
N LEU A 123 -0.90 -8.94 14.95
CA LEU A 123 -0.52 -10.34 14.75
C LEU A 123 -1.57 -11.00 13.87
N GLY A 124 -1.13 -11.66 12.81
CA GLY A 124 -1.95 -12.45 11.91
C GLY A 124 -1.50 -13.90 11.92
N LEU A 125 -2.45 -14.83 12.03
CA LEU A 125 -2.22 -16.26 11.87
C LEU A 125 -3.12 -16.75 10.75
N GLU A 126 -2.51 -17.21 9.67
CA GLU A 126 -3.19 -17.76 8.50
C GLU A 126 -3.01 -19.26 8.48
N PHE A 127 -4.13 -19.98 8.36
CA PHE A 127 -4.17 -21.43 8.23
C PHE A 127 -4.72 -21.77 6.85
N GLN A 128 -3.96 -22.56 6.11
CA GLN A 128 -4.35 -23.07 4.81
C GLN A 128 -4.39 -24.60 4.88
N ALA A 129 -5.52 -25.16 4.47
CA ALA A 129 -5.79 -26.59 4.45
C ALA A 129 -5.04 -27.27 3.30
#